data_AF-A0A529LJV2-F1
#
_entry.id   AF-A0A529LJV2-F1
#
_cell.length_a   1.000
_cell.length_b   1.000
_cell.length_c   1.000
_cell.angle_alpha   90.00
_cell.angle_beta   90.00
_cell.angle_gamma   90.00
#
_symmetry.space_group_name_H-M   'P 1'
#
loop_
_entity.id
_entity.type
_entity.pdbx_description
1 polymer ?
#
loop_
_entity_poly.entity_id
_entity_poly.type
_entity_poly.pdbx_seq_one_letter_code
_entity_poly.pdbx_strand_id
1 'polypeptide(L)' 'MAELTTLASPLDVGGVKIRNRVFLAPMSGITDEPFRLRAHAHGAG' A
#
# COMPACT_ATOMS: atom_id res chain seq x y z
N MET A 1 -16.05 -12.35 -2.52
CA MET A 1 -16.00 -10.92 -2.12
C MET A 1 -15.36 -10.68 -0.75
N ALA A 2 -15.35 -11.64 0.18
CA ALA A 2 -14.68 -11.50 1.49
C ALA A 2 -13.20 -11.09 1.42
N GLU A 3 -12.47 -11.53 0.39
CA GLU A 3 -11.05 -11.20 0.20
C GLU A 3 -10.78 -9.70 0.03
N LEU A 4 -11.64 -8.96 -0.67
CA LEU A 4 -11.45 -7.51 -0.89
C LEU A 4 -11.58 -6.75 0.43
N THR A 5 -12.50 -7.17 1.30
CA THR A 5 -12.69 -6.56 2.62
C THR A 5 -11.48 -6.82 3.52
N THR A 6 -10.89 -8.01 3.45
CA THR A 6 -9.63 -8.33 4.15
C THR A 6 -8.48 -7.47 3.64
N LEU A 7 -8.34 -7.31 2.32
CA LEU A 7 -7.28 -6.48 1.74
C LEU A 7 -7.44 -5.00 2.11
N ALA A 8 -8.67 -4.49 2.23
CA ALA A 8 -8.94 -3.11 2.65
C ALA A 8 -8.79 -2.88 4.17
N SER A 9 -8.62 -3.93 4.97
CA SER A 9 -8.49 -3.80 6.43
C SER A 9 -7.11 -3.26 6.83
N PRO A 10 -7.02 -2.43 7.88
CA PRO A 10 -5.74 -1.94 8.38
C PRO A 10 -4.77 -3.07 8.81
N LEU A 11 -3.48 -2.79 8.69
CA LEU A 11 -2.40 -3.66 9.20
C LEU A 11 -1.53 -2.91 10.21
N ASP A 12 -1.16 -3.56 11.30
CA ASP A 12 -0.15 -3.04 12.23
C ASP A 12 1.21 -3.65 11.90
N VAL A 13 2.21 -2.80 11.67
CA VAL A 13 3.60 -3.20 11.45
C VAL A 13 4.48 -2.46 12.45
N GLY A 14 4.89 -3.14 13.52
CA GLY A 14 5.78 -2.57 14.53
C GLY A 14 5.23 -1.33 15.23
N GLY A 15 3.91 -1.24 15.42
CA GLY A 15 3.23 -0.07 16.01
C GLY A 15 2.83 0.99 14.99
N VAL A 16 3.18 0.83 13.71
CA VAL A 16 2.71 1.70 12.62
C VAL A 16 1.43 1.13 12.04
N LYS A 17 0.34 1.89 12.11
CA LYS A 17 -0.94 1.53 11.48
C LYS A 17 -0.93 1.91 10.01
N ILE A 18 -1.14 0.91 9.17
CA ILE A 18 -1.18 1.00 7.71
C ILE A 18 -2.64 0.90 7.27
N ARG A 19 -3.04 1.69 6.26
CA ARG A 19 -4.45 1.87 5.85
C ARG A 19 -5.06 0.63 5.19
N ASN A 20 -4.27 -0.24 4.57
CA ASN A 20 -4.73 -1.48 3.98
C ASN A 20 -3.58 -2.51 3.86
N ARG A 21 -3.81 -3.61 3.13
CA ARG A 21 -2.82 -4.67 2.91
C ARG A 21 -2.34 -4.70 1.45
N VAL A 22 -2.27 -3.52 0.81
CA VAL A 22 -1.86 -3.35 -0.59
C VAL A 22 -0.59 -2.51 -0.64
N PHE A 23 0.53 -3.20 -0.84
CA PHE A 23 1.86 -2.59 -0.78
C PHE A 23 2.43 -2.33 -2.18
N LEU A 24 3.09 -1.18 -2.32
CA LEU A 24 3.97 -0.94 -3.46
C LEU A 24 5.38 -1.43 -3.13
N ALA A 25 5.84 -2.46 -3.83
CA ALA A 25 7.20 -2.97 -3.66
C ALA A 25 8.26 -2.01 -4.23
N PRO A 26 9.48 -1.99 -3.65
CA PRO A 26 10.62 -1.28 -4.24
C PRO A 26 11.11 -1.99 -5.50
N MET A 27 11.15 -1.27 -6.61
CA MET A 27 11.60 -1.78 -7.91
C MET A 27 12.61 -0.78 -8.50
N SER A 28 13.85 -1.23 -8.72
CA SER A 28 14.97 -0.38 -9.17
C SER A 28 14.63 0.34 -10.47
N GLY A 29 14.81 1.67 -10.49
CA GLY A 29 14.48 2.52 -11.63
C GLY A 29 12.99 2.70 -11.93
N ILE A 30 12.08 2.05 -11.18
CA ILE A 30 10.63 2.13 -11.38
C ILE A 30 9.94 2.91 -10.26
N THR A 31 10.23 2.58 -8.99
CA THR A 31 9.53 3.15 -7.83
C THR A 31 10.10 4.52 -7.42
N ASP A 32 10.15 5.47 -8.36
CA ASP A 32 10.56 6.86 -8.13
C ASP A 32 9.52 7.65 -7.31
N GLU A 33 9.82 8.90 -6.97
CA GLU A 33 8.91 9.72 -6.15
C GLU A 33 7.54 9.97 -6.82
N PRO A 34 7.45 10.43 -8.09
CA PRO A 34 6.18 10.58 -8.78
C PRO A 34 5.33 9.29 -8.81
N PHE A 35 5.95 8.14 -9.05
CA PHE A 35 5.26 6.85 -9.07
C PHE A 35 4.71 6.47 -7.70
N ARG A 36 5.49 6.65 -6.63
CA ARG A 36 5.05 6.41 -5.24
C ARG A 36 3.87 7.30 -4.86
N LEU A 37 3.92 8.59 -5.19
CA LEU A 37 2.83 9.54 -4.92
C LEU A 37 1.54 9.12 -5.63
N ARG A 38 1.64 8.74 -6.91
CA ARG A 38 0.51 8.23 -7.70
C ARG A 38 -0.06 6.95 -7.09
N ALA A 39 0.79 5.98 -6.76
CA ALA A 39 0.34 4.71 -6.17
C ALA A 39 -0.38 4.93 -4.82
N HIS A 40 0.15 5.80 -3.95
CA HIS A 40 -0.49 6.15 -2.70
C HIS A 40 -1.88 6.79 -2.91
N ALA A 41 -1.97 7.73 -3.86
CA ALA A 41 -3.23 8.37 -4.24
C ALA A 41 -4.27 7.35 -4.77
N HIS A 42 -3.82 6.27 -5.41
CA HIS A 42 -4.68 5.21 -5.94
C HIS A 42 -4.92 4.02 -5.01
N GLY A 43 -4.44 4.06 -3.77
CA GLY A 43 -4.80 3.06 -2.77
C GLY A 43 -3.66 2.25 -2.19
N ALA A 44 -2.42 2.40 -2.66
CA ALA A 44 -1.28 1.80 -1.97
C ALA A 44 -1.16 2.42 -0.57
N GLY A 45 -0.90 1.57 0.42
CA GLY A 45 -0.83 1.99 1.80
C GLY A 45 -0.66 0.77 2.66
#